data_AF-A0AB73BW32-F1
#
_entry.id   AF-A0AB73BW32-F1
#
_cell.length_a   1.000
_cell.length_b   1.000
_cell.length_c   1.000
_cell.angle_alpha   90.00
_cell.angle_beta   90.00
_cell.angle_gamma   90.00
#
_symmetry.space_group_name_H-M   'P 1'
#
loop_
_entity.id
_entity.type
_entity.pdbx_description
1 polymer ?
#
loop_
_entity_poly.entity_id
_entity_poly.type
_entity_poly.pdbx_seq_one_letter_code
_entity_poly.pdbx_strand_id
1 'polypeptide(L)' 'HIMFKAHPKTELTKFINAYKSASSRIIKKEFPHIREYLWKEMFWSKSFCLLTTGGVSMEVIKKYIEEQGQKKKSF' A
#
# COMPACT_ATOMS: atom_id res chain seq x y z
N HIS A 1 3.86 -1.75 1.92
CA HIS A 1 2.84 -2.13 2.90
C HIS A 1 2.86 -1.13 4.05
N ILE A 2 1.71 -0.65 4.51
CA ILE A 2 1.60 0.38 5.54
C ILE A 2 0.65 -0.14 6.61
N MET A 3 1.12 -0.21 7.85
CA MET A 3 0.27 -0.44 9.02
C MET A 3 -0.03 0.92 9.64
N PHE A 4 -1.30 1.20 9.88
CA PHE A 4 -1.72 2.45 10.52
C PHE A 4 -2.91 2.19 11.43
N LYS A 5 -3.05 3.05 12.43
CA LYS A 5 -4.26 3.12 13.26
C LYS A 5 -5.17 4.20 12.70
N ALA A 6 -6.47 3.94 12.68
CA ALA A 6 -7.48 4.88 12.24
C ALA A 6 -8.61 4.94 13.28
N HIS A 7 -9.25 6.10 13.38
CA HIS A 7 -10.45 6.23 14.19
C HIS A 7 -11.59 5.42 13.53
N PRO A 8 -12.51 4.78 14.29
CA PRO A 8 -13.60 3.97 13.70
C PRO A 8 -14.48 4.70 12.68
N LYS A 9 -14.61 6.03 12.81
CA LYS A 9 -15.35 6.90 11.88
C LYS A 9 -14.53 7.35 10.65
N THR A 10 -13.32 6.83 10.47
CA THR A 10 -12.47 7.22 9.34
C THR A 10 -12.97 6.54 8.08
N GLU A 11 -13.23 7.32 7.04
CA GLU A 11 -13.48 6.80 5.70
C GLU A 11 -12.18 6.27 5.08
N LEU A 12 -11.85 5.00 5.37
CA LEU A 12 -10.56 4.39 5.01
C LEU A 12 -10.30 4.41 3.50
N THR A 13 -11.32 4.17 2.67
CA THR A 13 -11.19 4.24 1.21
C THR A 13 -10.82 5.64 0.74
N LYS A 14 -11.47 6.67 1.29
CA LYS A 14 -11.17 8.08 0.97
C LYS A 14 -9.75 8.44 1.43
N PHE A 15 -9.37 8.00 2.62
CA PHE A 15 -8.01 8.20 3.15
C PHE A 15 -6.95 7.58 2.25
N ILE A 16 -7.11 6.30 1.86
CA ILE A 16 -6.13 5.59 1.01
C ILE A 16 -6.01 6.26 -0.37
N ASN A 17 -7.14 6.68 -0.96
CA ASN A 17 -7.12 7.38 -2.25
C ASN A 17 -6.44 8.75 -2.15
N ALA A 18 -6.72 9.51 -1.09
CA ALA A 18 -6.04 10.78 -0.83
C ALA A 18 -4.53 10.58 -0.63
N TYR A 19 -4.14 9.57 0.15
CA TYR A 19 -2.74 9.22 0.37
C TYR A 19 -2.03 8.86 -0.94
N LYS A 20 -2.61 7.96 -1.75
CA LYS A 20 -2.06 7.56 -3.06
C LYS A 20 -1.93 8.75 -4.00
N SER A 21 -2.93 9.63 -4.05
CA SER A 21 -2.91 10.84 -4.86
C SER A 21 -1.81 11.81 -4.42
N ALA A 22 -1.76 12.14 -3.13
CA ALA A 22 -0.79 13.08 -2.58
C ALA A 22 0.65 12.57 -2.75
N SER A 23 0.93 11.33 -2.38
CA SER A 23 2.26 10.71 -2.53
C SER A 23 2.69 10.62 -3.99
N SER A 24 1.80 10.24 -4.91
CA SER A 24 2.08 10.23 -6.36
C SER A 24 2.49 11.62 -6.86
N ARG A 25 1.79 12.68 -6.41
CA ARG A 25 2.12 14.06 -6.79
C ARG A 25 3.49 14.49 -6.25
N ILE A 26 3.77 14.20 -4.98
CA ILE A 26 5.04 14.58 -4.33
C ILE A 26 6.20 13.86 -5.01
N ILE A 27 6.11 12.54 -5.16
CA ILE A 27 7.19 11.73 -5.77
C ILE A 27 7.47 12.19 -7.21
N LYS A 28 6.44 12.43 -8.02
CA LYS A 28 6.63 12.94 -9.39
C LYS A 28 7.15 14.38 -9.46
N LYS A 29 7.07 15.15 -8.36
CA LYS A 29 7.64 16.50 -8.25
C LYS A 29 9.11 16.44 -7.83
N GLU A 30 9.42 15.63 -6.83
CA GLU A 30 10.78 15.48 -6.28
C GLU A 30 11.70 14.64 -7.18
N PHE A 31 11.13 13.68 -7.90
CA PHE A 31 11.85 12.79 -8.81
C PHE A 31 11.21 12.82 -10.20
N PRO A 32 11.37 13.91 -10.99
CA PRO A 32 10.71 14.04 -12.29
C PRO A 32 11.04 12.91 -13.27
N HIS A 33 12.26 12.39 -13.23
CA HIS A 33 12.74 11.28 -14.08
C HIS A 33 11.90 10.00 -13.94
N ILE A 34 11.21 9.80 -12.81
CA ILE A 34 10.39 8.60 -12.61
C ILE A 34 9.27 8.49 -13.66
N ARG A 35 8.80 9.62 -14.20
CA ARG A 35 7.70 9.66 -15.18
C ARG A 35 7.99 8.84 -16.43
N GLU A 36 9.26 8.72 -16.82
CA GLU A 36 9.70 7.94 -17.98
C GLU A 36 9.44 6.44 -17.79
N TYR A 37 9.40 5.96 -16.54
CA TYR A 37 9.19 4.56 -16.21
C TYR A 37 7.73 4.24 -15.83
N LEU A 38 6.87 5.25 -15.69
CA LEU A 38 5.49 5.06 -15.27
C LEU A 38 4.56 4.88 -16.47
N TRP A 39 3.83 3.77 -16.48
CA TRP A 39 2.75 3.58 -17.44
C TRP A 39 1.63 4.61 -17.21
N LYS A 40 1.37 5.46 -18.21
CA LYS A 40 0.36 6.54 -18.16
C LYS A 40 0.54 7.48 -16.96
N GLU A 41 1.78 7.72 -16.54
CA GLU A 41 2.14 8.51 -15.35
C GLU A 41 1.54 8.03 -14.02
N MET A 42 1.08 6.78 -13.96
CA MET A 42 0.45 6.21 -12.78
C MET A 42 1.50 5.62 -11.84
N PHE A 43 1.79 6.32 -10.74
CA PHE A 43 2.70 5.81 -9.72
C PHE A 43 2.12 4.64 -8.92
N TRP A 44 0.82 4.69 -8.62
CA TRP A 44 0.11 3.62 -7.93
C TRP A 44 -0.87 2.92 -8.86
N SER A 45 -1.07 1.62 -8.68
CA SER A 45 -2.25 0.91 -9.19
C SER A 45 -3.54 1.57 -8.70
N LYS A 46 -4.64 1.46 -9.45
CA LYS A 46 -5.97 1.89 -8.98
C LYS A 46 -6.46 1.07 -7.79
N SER A 47 -6.05 -0.19 -7.72
CA SER A 47 -6.42 -1.09 -6.62
C SER A 47 -5.61 -0.83 -5.34
N PHE A 48 -6.16 -1.25 -4.20
CA PHE A 48 -5.45 -1.36 -2.94
C PHE A 48 -6.00 -2.55 -2.14
N CYS A 49 -5.20 -3.07 -1.21
CA CYS A 49 -5.61 -4.10 -0.26
C CYS A 49 -5.68 -3.47 1.13
N LEU A 50 -6.79 -3.68 1.83
CA LEU A 50 -7.01 -3.22 3.20
C LEU A 50 -7.36 -4.44 4.06
N LEU A 51 -6.52 -4.71 5.06
CA LEU A 51 -6.68 -5.84 5.97
C LEU A 51 -6.78 -5.31 7.39
N THR A 52 -7.77 -5.78 8.14
CA THR A 52 -7.88 -5.49 9.57
C THR A 52 -7.02 -6.47 10.34
N THR A 53 -6.24 -5.95 11.28
CA THR A 53 -5.44 -6.76 12.21
C THR A 53 -6.18 -6.80 13.54
N GLY A 54 -7.37 -7.41 13.55
CA GLY A 54 -8.15 -7.59 14.77
C GLY A 54 -7.51 -8.64 15.67
N GLY A 55 -6.89 -8.22 16.77
CA GLY A 55 -6.31 -9.13 17.78
C GLY A 55 -5.04 -9.89 17.37
N VAL A 56 -4.50 -9.62 16.19
CA VAL A 56 -3.34 -10.33 15.64
C VAL A 56 -2.05 -9.71 16.16
N SER A 57 -1.18 -10.51 16.80
CA SER A 57 0.11 -10.05 17.32
C SER A 57 1.01 -9.55 16.18
N MET A 58 1.89 -8.60 16.49
CA MET A 58 2.86 -8.04 15.54
C MET A 58 3.69 -9.13 14.82
N GLU A 59 3.89 -10.27 15.46
CA GLU A 59 4.63 -11.42 14.93
C GLU A 59 3.93 -12.07 13.74
N VAL A 60 2.60 -12.20 13.79
CA VAL A 60 1.83 -12.79 12.69
C VAL A 60 1.81 -11.85 11.48
N ILE A 61 1.80 -10.54 11.70
CA ILE A 61 1.87 -9.56 10.61
C ILE A 61 3.26 -9.56 9.98
N LYS A 62 4.31 -9.65 10.81
CA LYS A 62 5.69 -9.78 10.34
C LYS A 62 5.86 -11.04 9.49
N LYS A 63 5.35 -12.17 9.97
CA LYS A 63 5.33 -13.45 9.25
C LYS A 63 4.57 -13.37 7.93
N TYR A 64 3.39 -12.74 7.91
CA TYR A 64 2.65 -12.50 6.67
C TYR A 64 3.46 -11.70 5.65
N ILE A 65 4.15 -10.62 6.08
CA ILE A 65 5.01 -9.81 5.19
C ILE A 65 6.19 -10.64 4.66
N GLU A 66 6.80 -11.49 5.48
CA GLU A 66 7.91 -12.37 5.11
C GLU A 66 7.49 -13.50 4.13
N GLU A 67 6.23 -13.94 4.20
CA GLU A 67 5.67 -14.98 3.34
C GLU A 67 5.12 -14.43 2.00
N GLN A 68 4.78 -13.13 1.93
CA GLN A 68 4.30 -12.49 0.69
C GLN A 68 5.41 -12.45 -0.38
N GLY A 69 5.19 -13.16 -1.49
CA GLY A 69 6.12 -13.24 -2.62
C GLY A 69 6.90 -14.55 -2.71
N GLN A 70 6.77 -15.44 -1.71
CA GLN A 70 7.29 -16.80 -1.82
C GLN A 70 6.38 -17.63 -2.74
N LYS A 71 6.92 -18.20 -3.82
CA LYS A 71 6.20 -19.18 -4.64
C LYS A 71 5.85 -20.37 -3.75
N LYS A 72 4.56 -20.61 -3.50
CA LYS A 72 4.12 -21.90 -2.94
C LYS A 72 4.66 -22.99 -3.87
N LYS A 73 5.53 -23.86 -3.35
CA LYS A 73 5.81 -25.13 -4.02
C LYS A 73 4.51 -25.91 -3.99
N SER A 74 3.84 -25.99 -5.13
CA SER A 74 2.79 -26.97 -5.35
C SER A 74 3.44 -28.34 -5.21
N PHE A 75 2.90 -29.17 -4.30
CA PHE A 75 3.12 -30.61 -4.32
C PHE A 75 2.32 -31.21 -5.48
#